data_AF-A0A0K0DUN3-F1
#
_entry.id   AF-A0A0K0DUN3-F1
#
_cell.length_a   1.000
_cell.length_b   1.000
_cell.length_c   1.000
_cell.angle_alpha   90.00
_cell.angle_beta   90.00
_cell.angle_gamma   90.00
#
_symmetry.space_group_name_H-M   'P 1'
#
loop_
_entity.id
_entity.type
_entity.pdbx_description
1 polymer ?
#
loop_
_entity_poly.entity_id
_entity_poly.type
_entity_poly.pdbx_seq_one_letter_code
_entity_poly.pdbx_strand_id
1 'polypeptide(L)'
;MEDNTLSKSNLSSYSTCASLLHENLEDFLSAANRKVLELKKENEALQNKVRLLKSSKTKCGKCSESYSTFSHLFQPDHVKIKQQLNVIELKFPNTEAVINYIKVSPSLQINNIDKFHDKNSAKDF
;
A
#
# COMPACT_ATOMS: atom_id res chain seq x y z
N MET A 1 -24.23 -7.53 -64.29
CA MET A 1 -22.81 -7.46 -63.84
C MET A 1 -22.65 -6.64 -62.54
N GLU A 2 -23.69 -6.47 -61.73
CA GLU A 2 -23.68 -5.48 -60.62
C GLU A 2 -23.35 -6.05 -59.24
N ASP A 3 -23.28 -7.37 -59.09
CA ASP A 3 -23.05 -8.02 -57.78
C ASP A 3 -21.57 -8.01 -57.34
N ASN A 4 -20.65 -7.90 -58.30
CA ASN A 4 -19.21 -7.94 -58.04
C ASN A 4 -18.65 -6.63 -57.45
N THR A 5 -19.31 -5.49 -57.65
CA THR A 5 -18.88 -4.21 -57.11
C THR A 5 -19.21 -4.07 -55.63
N LEU A 6 -20.41 -4.48 -55.21
CA LEU A 6 -20.82 -4.45 -53.80
C LEU A 6 -19.99 -5.41 -52.94
N SER A 7 -19.70 -6.61 -53.45
CA SER A 7 -18.86 -7.58 -52.76
C SER A 7 -17.42 -7.06 -52.57
N LYS A 8 -16.85 -6.39 -53.57
CA LYS A 8 -15.51 -5.77 -53.48
C LYS A 8 -15.46 -4.60 -52.50
N SER A 9 -16.49 -3.74 -52.47
CA SER A 9 -16.54 -2.62 -51.52
C SER A 9 -16.62 -3.11 -50.07
N ASN A 10 -17.42 -4.15 -49.82
CA ASN A 10 -17.52 -4.77 -48.49
C ASN A 10 -16.22 -5.44 -48.07
N LEU A 11 -15.54 -6.14 -48.98
CA LEU A 11 -14.23 -6.75 -48.67
C LEU A 11 -13.18 -5.69 -48.29
N SER A 12 -13.16 -4.57 -49.04
CA SER A 12 -12.26 -3.45 -48.76
C SER A 12 -12.56 -2.77 -47.42
N SER A 13 -13.85 -2.60 -47.07
CA SER A 13 -14.24 -1.99 -45.79
C SER A 13 -13.92 -2.92 -44.62
N TYR A 14 -14.13 -4.24 -44.75
CA TYR A 14 -13.73 -5.22 -43.74
C TYR A 14 -12.21 -5.27 -43.56
N SER A 15 -11.43 -5.21 -44.65
CA SER A 15 -9.97 -5.13 -44.58
C SER A 15 -9.50 -3.89 -43.84
N THR A 16 -10.10 -2.73 -44.11
CA THR A 16 -9.77 -1.47 -43.44
C THR A 16 -10.12 -1.52 -41.95
N CYS A 17 -11.30 -2.08 -41.61
CA CYS A 17 -11.73 -2.27 -40.24
C CYS A 17 -10.79 -3.22 -39.47
N ALA A 18 -10.37 -4.32 -40.09
CA ALA A 18 -9.42 -5.26 -39.51
C ALA A 18 -8.06 -4.58 -39.24
N SER A 19 -7.52 -3.82 -40.20
CA SER A 19 -6.29 -3.06 -40.02
C SER A 19 -6.39 -2.06 -38.86
N LEU A 20 -7.47 -1.29 -38.78
CA LEU A 20 -7.70 -0.34 -37.67
C LEU A 20 -7.83 -1.05 -36.32
N LEU A 21 -8.49 -2.21 -36.26
CA LEU A 21 -8.56 -3.00 -35.04
C LEU A 21 -7.19 -3.54 -34.62
N HIS A 22 -6.39 -4.01 -35.57
CA HIS A 22 -5.02 -4.46 -35.32
C HIS A 22 -4.13 -3.33 -34.80
N GLU A 23 -4.13 -2.16 -35.45
CA GLU A 23 -3.39 -0.97 -34.99
C GLU A 23 -3.80 -0.56 -33.56
N ASN A 24 -5.11 -0.51 -33.29
CA ASN A 24 -5.61 -0.20 -31.95
C ASN A 24 -5.17 -1.24 -30.89
N LEU A 25 -5.12 -2.52 -31.24
CA LEU A 25 -4.63 -3.58 -30.35
C LEU A 25 -3.13 -3.46 -30.08
N GLU A 26 -2.33 -3.12 -31.10
CA GLU A 26 -0.89 -2.89 -30.94
C GLU A 26 -0.62 -1.69 -30.04
N ASP A 27 -1.34 -0.58 -30.22
CA ASP A 27 -1.26 0.60 -29.36
C ASP A 27 -1.66 0.30 -27.92
N PHE A 28 -2.74 -0.46 -27.73
CA PHE A 28 -3.20 -0.90 -26.41
C PHE A 28 -2.15 -1.76 -25.71
N LEU A 29 -1.59 -2.77 -26.40
CA LEU A 29 -0.55 -3.64 -25.86
C LEU A 29 0.73 -2.84 -25.53
N SER A 30 1.09 -1.90 -26.39
CA SER A 30 2.23 -1.00 -26.17
C SER A 30 2.04 -0.14 -24.91
N ALA A 31 0.84 0.45 -24.73
CA ALA A 31 0.50 1.21 -23.53
C ALA A 31 0.47 0.34 -22.26
N ALA A 32 -0.11 -0.85 -22.33
CA ALA A 32 -0.17 -1.80 -21.21
C ALA A 32 1.25 -2.23 -20.78
N ASN A 33 2.12 -2.54 -21.74
CA ASN A 33 3.51 -2.90 -21.47
C ASN A 33 4.29 -1.76 -20.82
N ARG A 34 4.11 -0.51 -21.28
CA ARG A 34 4.68 0.67 -20.61
C ARG A 34 4.20 0.76 -19.16
N LYS A 35 2.90 0.57 -18.91
CA LYS A 35 2.33 0.66 -17.57
C LYS A 35 2.86 -0.44 -16.63
N VAL A 36 3.02 -1.66 -17.13
CA VAL A 36 3.62 -2.76 -16.38
C VAL A 36 5.06 -2.44 -15.98
N LEU A 37 5.84 -1.83 -16.88
CA LEU A 37 7.22 -1.44 -16.59
C LEU A 37 7.29 -0.35 -15.50
N GLU A 38 6.41 0.64 -15.54
CA GLU A 38 6.29 1.66 -14.49
C GLU A 38 5.96 1.05 -13.13
N LEU A 39 4.95 0.17 -13.08
CA LEU A 39 4.53 -0.49 -11.85
C LEU A 39 5.61 -1.39 -11.26
N LYS A 40 6.43 -2.05 -12.11
CA LYS A 40 7.60 -2.81 -11.65
C LYS A 40 8.63 -1.91 -10.98
N LYS A 41 8.96 -0.77 -11.60
CA LYS A 41 9.91 0.21 -11.02
C LYS A 41 9.38 0.79 -9.70
N GLU A 42 8.08 1.09 -9.62
CA GLU A 42 7.44 1.58 -8.40
C GLU A 42 7.47 0.53 -7.29
N ASN A 43 7.17 -0.72 -7.61
CA ASN A 43 7.23 -1.83 -6.65
C ASN A 43 8.67 -2.04 -6.13
N GLU A 44 9.68 -2.03 -6.99
CA GLU A 44 11.09 -2.09 -6.58
C GLU A 44 11.47 -0.93 -5.65
N ALA A 45 11.05 0.30 -5.98
CA ALA A 45 11.28 1.46 -5.13
C ALA A 45 10.59 1.33 -3.76
N LEU A 46 9.35 0.83 -3.72
CA LEU A 46 8.63 0.57 -2.48
C LEU A 46 9.29 -0.54 -1.65
N GLN A 47 9.75 -1.62 -2.28
CA GLN A 47 10.48 -2.69 -1.60
C GLN A 47 11.80 -2.19 -1.00
N ASN A 48 12.52 -1.32 -1.71
CA ASN A 48 13.72 -0.67 -1.19
C ASN A 48 13.40 0.23 0.02
N LYS A 49 12.32 1.02 -0.05
CA LYS A 49 11.84 1.83 1.09
C LYS A 49 11.48 0.96 2.29
N VAL A 50 10.73 -0.12 2.09
CA VAL A 50 10.39 -1.06 3.16
C VAL A 50 11.64 -1.69 3.78
N ARG A 51 12.63 -2.06 2.97
CA ARG A 51 13.92 -2.59 3.45
C ARG A 51 14.65 -1.57 4.32
N LEU A 52 14.74 -0.33 3.88
CA LEU A 52 15.35 0.77 4.63
C LEU A 52 14.64 0.98 5.97
N LEU A 53 13.31 1.05 5.96
CA LEU A 53 12.51 1.21 7.19
C LEU A 53 12.69 0.04 8.16
N LYS A 54 12.73 -1.20 7.67
CA LYS A 54 13.01 -2.37 8.52
C LYS A 54 14.40 -2.32 9.15
N SER A 55 15.39 -1.83 8.40
CA SER A 55 16.77 -1.70 8.88
C SER A 55 17.00 -0.47 9.76
N SER A 56 16.09 0.50 9.75
CA SER A 56 16.22 1.73 10.53
C SER A 56 16.23 1.40 12.02
N LYS A 57 17.28 1.86 12.69
CA LYS A 57 17.45 1.74 14.14
C LYS A 57 17.61 3.11 14.75
N THR A 58 16.93 3.35 15.85
CA THR A 58 17.06 4.55 16.67
C THR A 58 17.82 4.18 17.94
N LYS A 59 18.87 4.95 18.29
CA LYS A 59 19.56 4.79 19.56
C LYS A 59 18.71 5.35 20.69
N CYS A 60 18.67 4.65 21.82
CA CYS A 60 18.08 5.19 23.03
C CYS A 60 18.92 6.36 23.55
N GLY A 61 18.27 7.47 23.93
CA GLY A 61 18.98 8.58 24.60
C GLY A 61 19.38 8.27 26.04
N LYS A 62 18.86 7.19 26.63
CA LYS A 62 19.04 6.83 28.06
C LYS A 62 19.80 5.53 28.30
N CYS A 63 20.05 4.74 27.25
CA CYS A 63 20.84 3.50 27.34
C CYS A 63 21.62 3.25 26.05
N SER A 64 22.53 2.27 26.07
CA SER A 64 23.36 1.88 24.92
C SER A 64 22.60 1.09 23.83
N GLU A 65 21.31 0.82 24.01
CA GLU A 65 20.53 -0.02 23.11
C GLU A 65 20.09 0.72 21.84
N SER A 66 20.00 -0.03 20.74
CA SER A 66 19.45 0.43 19.47
C SER A 66 18.17 -0.35 19.15
N TYR A 67 17.07 0.37 18.92
CA TYR A 67 15.77 -0.23 18.66
C TYR A 67 15.39 -0.07 17.19
N SER A 68 14.78 -1.08 16.58
CA SER A 68 14.20 -0.92 15.24
C SER A 68 13.09 0.13 15.31
N THR A 69 13.20 1.20 14.53
CA THR A 69 12.33 2.38 14.63
C THR A 69 10.87 2.04 14.37
N PHE A 70 10.61 1.04 13.52
CA PHE A 70 9.27 0.70 13.03
C PHE A 70 8.92 -0.78 13.21
N SER A 71 9.66 -1.55 14.02
CA SER A 71 9.38 -2.99 14.22
C SER A 71 7.94 -3.25 14.65
N HIS A 72 7.38 -2.35 15.45
CA HIS A 72 6.01 -2.41 15.93
C HIS A 72 4.94 -2.17 14.84
N LEU A 73 5.27 -1.44 13.77
CA LEU A 73 4.37 -1.23 12.61
C LEU A 73 4.34 -2.45 11.69
N PHE A 74 5.31 -3.36 11.80
CA PHE A 74 5.41 -4.55 10.96
C PHE A 74 4.87 -5.82 11.64
N GLN A 75 4.22 -5.71 12.80
CA GLN A 75 3.54 -6.82 13.45
C GLN A 75 2.12 -6.99 12.87
N PRO A 76 1.81 -8.12 12.22
CA PRO A 76 0.54 -8.33 11.50
C PRO A 76 -0.71 -8.17 12.39
N ASP A 77 -0.58 -8.45 13.69
CA ASP A 77 -1.71 -8.57 14.61
C ASP A 77 -2.22 -7.24 15.16
N HIS A 78 -1.51 -6.13 14.91
CA HIS A 78 -1.80 -4.83 15.53
C HIS A 78 -2.17 -3.71 14.54
N VAL A 79 -2.06 -3.97 13.24
CA VAL A 79 -2.19 -2.91 12.23
C VAL A 79 -3.30 -3.26 11.24
N LYS A 80 -4.51 -2.71 11.46
CA LYS A 80 -5.52 -2.60 10.39
C LYS A 80 -5.32 -1.26 9.68
N ILE A 81 -4.56 -1.27 8.59
CA ILE A 81 -4.39 -0.08 7.74
C ILE A 81 -5.72 0.19 7.03
N LYS A 82 -6.49 1.18 7.50
CA LYS A 82 -7.56 1.78 6.69
C LYS A 82 -6.95 2.80 5.74
N GLN A 83 -7.42 2.84 4.50
CA GLN A 83 -7.07 3.90 3.55
C GLN A 83 -7.72 5.22 3.99
N GLN A 84 -7.01 5.96 4.85
CA GLN A 84 -7.18 7.39 5.04
C GLN A 84 -5.83 8.04 4.76
N LEU A 85 -5.82 9.18 4.07
CA LEU A 85 -4.59 9.90 3.79
C LEU A 85 -3.87 10.22 5.12
N ASN A 86 -2.63 9.75 5.26
CA ASN A 86 -1.71 10.05 6.37
C ASN A 86 -2.14 9.58 7.78
N VAL A 87 -3.10 8.67 7.90
CA VAL A 87 -3.56 8.15 9.21
C VAL A 87 -3.36 6.63 9.28
N ILE A 88 -2.67 6.15 10.33
CA ILE A 88 -2.55 4.73 10.66
C ILE A 88 -3.43 4.44 11.88
N GLU A 89 -4.48 3.63 11.70
CA GLU A 89 -5.31 3.13 12.80
C GLU A 89 -4.70 1.82 13.33
N LEU A 90 -4.28 1.80 14.60
CA LEU A 90 -3.78 0.61 15.29
C LEU A 90 -4.90 0.01 16.16
N LYS A 91 -5.09 -1.31 16.09
CA LYS A 91 -6.09 -2.02 16.89
C LYS A 91 -5.40 -2.98 17.84
N PHE A 92 -5.70 -2.85 19.12
CA PHE A 92 -5.15 -3.68 20.18
C PHE A 92 -6.25 -4.57 20.78
N PRO A 93 -5.94 -5.83 21.14
CA PRO A 93 -6.94 -6.77 21.67
C PRO A 93 -7.45 -6.38 23.06
N ASN A 94 -6.64 -5.66 23.86
CA ASN A 94 -6.97 -5.20 25.20
C ASN A 94 -6.11 -3.99 25.57
N THR A 95 -6.41 -3.37 26.72
CA THR A 95 -5.67 -2.20 27.25
C THR A 95 -4.21 -2.54 27.56
N GLU A 96 -3.92 -3.76 28.00
CA GLU A 96 -2.55 -4.18 28.32
C GLU A 96 -1.64 -4.18 27.09
N ALA A 97 -2.14 -4.64 25.94
CA ALA A 97 -1.42 -4.62 24.67
C ALA A 97 -1.10 -3.18 24.21
N VAL A 98 -2.02 -2.23 24.46
CA VAL A 98 -1.77 -0.80 24.20
C VAL A 98 -0.62 -0.30 25.08
N ILE A 99 -0.67 -0.57 26.39
CA ILE A 99 0.36 -0.14 27.34
C ILE A 99 1.72 -0.72 26.97
N ASN A 100 1.78 -2.01 26.61
CA ASN A 100 3.01 -2.68 26.19
C ASN A 100 3.58 -2.05 24.92
N TYR A 101 2.74 -1.75 23.93
CA TYR A 101 3.15 -1.07 22.71
C TYR A 101 3.73 0.33 22.97
N ILE A 102 3.13 1.10 23.87
CA ILE A 102 3.60 2.44 24.25
C ILE A 102 4.96 2.35 24.96
N LYS A 103 5.12 1.43 25.92
CA LYS A 103 6.36 1.27 26.70
C LYS A 103 7.57 0.95 25.83
N VAL A 104 7.38 0.18 24.74
CA VAL A 104 8.47 -0.17 23.82
C VAL A 104 8.68 0.85 22.70
N SER A 105 7.89 1.93 22.67
CA SER A 105 7.94 2.95 21.62
C SER A 105 8.53 4.26 22.15
N PRO A 106 9.87 4.43 22.12
CA PRO A 106 10.54 5.57 22.75
C PRO A 106 10.20 6.95 22.16
N SER A 107 9.59 6.99 20.96
CA SER A 107 9.17 8.23 20.27
C SER A 107 7.71 8.60 20.49
N LEU A 108 6.90 7.75 21.12
CA LEU A 108 5.50 8.02 21.39
C LEU A 108 5.35 8.80 22.70
N GLN A 109 5.30 10.13 22.62
CA GLN A 109 4.86 10.98 23.74
C GLN A 109 3.33 10.94 23.83
N ILE A 110 2.80 10.35 24.90
CA ILE A 110 1.36 10.32 25.16
C ILE A 110 1.06 11.24 26.33
N ASN A 111 0.48 12.41 26.04
CA ASN A 111 0.20 13.46 27.01
C ASN A 111 -1.04 13.19 27.89
N ASN A 112 -1.64 11.99 27.82
CA ASN A 112 -2.94 11.67 28.44
C ASN A 112 -3.08 10.19 28.86
N ILE A 113 -1.97 9.47 29.13
CA ILE A 113 -2.06 8.03 29.48
C ILE A 113 -2.88 7.79 30.76
N ASP A 114 -2.85 8.74 31.69
CA ASP A 114 -3.59 8.69 32.95
C ASP A 114 -5.11 8.71 32.71
N LYS A 115 -5.58 9.43 31.69
CA LYS A 115 -7.01 9.45 31.29
C LYS A 115 -7.49 8.11 30.73
N PHE A 116 -6.57 7.22 30.34
CA PHE A 116 -6.88 5.88 29.86
C PHE A 116 -7.11 4.89 31.03
N HIS A 117 -6.46 5.12 32.17
CA HIS A 117 -6.63 4.30 33.37
C HIS A 117 -7.99 4.56 34.03
N ASP A 118 -8.42 5.83 34.11
CA ASP A 118 -9.67 6.21 34.79
C ASP A 118 -10.96 5.69 34.13
N LYS A 119 -10.94 5.40 32.83
CA LYS A 119 -12.12 4.91 32.12
C LYS A 119 -12.35 3.39 32.26
N ASN A 120 -11.33 2.64 32.64
CA ASN A 120 -11.41 1.18 32.76
C ASN A 120 -11.42 0.69 34.21
N SER A 121 -10.92 1.48 35.17
CA SER A 121 -11.06 1.19 36.60
C SER A 121 -12.51 1.27 37.12
N ALA A 122 -13.41 1.88 36.36
CA ALA A 122 -14.83 2.01 36.71
C ALA A 122 -15.73 0.87 36.18
N LYS A 123 -15.17 -0.21 35.61
CA LYS A 123 -15.94 -1.30 34.97
C LYS A 123 -15.80 -2.69 35.61
N ASP A 124 -15.09 -2.81 36.74
CA ASP A 124 -15.01 -4.06 37.49
C ASP A 124 -15.71 -3.92 38.85
N PHE A 125 -17.02 -4.16 38.87
CA PHE A 125 -17.83 -4.66 40.00
C PHE A 125 -18.99 -5.50 39.44
#